data_AF-A0A6P0PIN9-F1
#
_entry.id   AF-A0A6P0PIN9-F1
#
_cell.length_a   1.000
_cell.length_b   1.000
_cell.length_c   1.000
_cell.angle_alpha   90.00
_cell.angle_beta   90.00
_cell.angle_gamma   90.00
#
_symmetry.space_group_name_H-M   'P 1'
#
loop_
_entity.id
_entity.type
_entity.pdbx_description
1 polymer ?
#
loop_
_entity_poly.entity_id
_entity_poly.type
_entity_poly.pdbx_seq_one_letter_code
_entity_poly.pdbx_strand_id
1 'polypeptide(L)'
;GSVQGNQTKGVSVRLAQSNLDTLKTIQRMLARLGCISDIYQNRRSERDAMLPNSNREYQLYHCKAQHELVISKDNLITYYNTIGFSEQPKMKKLEYLIHQYKRPIYRDRFIATVESFTYEGVEKVYDCTVPAVSRFDGNGLVVHNCAEVSMSNNFCDLSEIHLNMINPNNLKEQKEAFTAGAINVVGLLHQKFIDSRYQLSRELDPIIGVSFTGLFDFFVKAFGIEWLNWWMTGRKEKWMSDNHETVLIELLSLSISDISNPPEQEEINSTGKLFKYYEKQYLTFWKSIVEEKVIEYCERHEIRKPNRFTVVQPAGTKSLLTNASPGWHPPFGINYIRRITYRKNDAVAKACLDYGYSVIPGQSDKDDKGTLLNNPFDERVTEWLVEIPVSVSWSNLEGIENIDINKISATSMFDFYMGVQEHWTTHNTSSTILLKEDEIIPLATKIFEAIQEDKGYISSALLARFDAPFPRLPFENISKDKYNKMKSEVEQRRNNKKTFQELVNYYIENTETIPDSACEGMSCILK
;
A
#
# COMPACT_ATOMS: atom_id res chain seq x y z
N GLY A 1 13.10 24.92 28.07
CA GLY A 1 11.66 25.26 28.12
C GLY A 1 11.28 25.86 29.46
N SER A 2 10.05 26.35 29.59
CA SER A 2 9.46 26.93 30.80
C SER A 2 7.99 26.55 30.91
N VAL A 3 7.48 26.41 32.14
CA VAL A 3 6.05 26.20 32.42
C VAL A 3 5.36 27.55 32.54
N GLN A 4 4.37 27.80 31.68
CA GLN A 4 3.63 29.06 31.59
C GLN A 4 2.12 28.82 31.68
N GLY A 5 1.38 29.90 31.98
CA GLY A 5 -0.07 29.89 32.05
C GLY A 5 -0.63 29.54 33.43
N ASN A 6 -1.94 29.36 33.50
CA ASN A 6 -2.71 29.05 34.71
C ASN A 6 -4.02 28.34 34.31
N GLN A 7 -4.81 27.91 35.29
CA GLN A 7 -6.04 27.13 35.01
C GLN A 7 -7.10 27.89 34.20
N THR A 8 -7.11 29.23 34.25
CA THR A 8 -8.06 30.06 33.50
C THR A 8 -7.65 30.21 32.04
N LYS A 9 -6.35 30.41 31.77
CA LYS A 9 -5.80 30.66 30.42
C LYS A 9 -5.21 29.42 29.74
N GLY A 10 -5.21 28.28 30.43
CA GLY A 10 -4.52 27.06 30.04
C GLY A 10 -3.06 27.04 30.51
N VAL A 11 -2.59 25.86 30.90
CA VAL A 11 -1.18 25.59 31.21
C VAL A 11 -0.46 25.17 29.92
N SER A 12 0.82 25.51 29.80
CA SER A 12 1.66 25.10 28.66
C SER A 12 3.13 24.96 29.04
N VAL A 13 3.84 24.06 28.38
CA VAL A 13 5.30 24.04 28.35
C VAL A 13 5.75 24.73 27.08
N ARG A 14 6.61 25.74 27.22
CA ARG A 14 7.06 26.57 26.10
C ARG A 14 8.57 26.58 25.94
N LEU A 15 9.04 26.48 24.71
CA LEU A 15 10.44 26.60 24.34
C LEU A 15 10.59 27.75 23.33
N ALA A 16 11.21 28.84 23.77
CA ALA A 16 11.52 29.98 22.91
C ALA A 16 12.91 29.80 22.27
N GLN A 17 13.01 30.00 20.95
CA GLN A 17 14.26 29.85 20.21
C GLN A 17 14.20 30.67 18.90
N SER A 18 15.34 31.17 18.42
CA SER A 18 15.45 32.06 17.26
C SER A 18 15.75 31.37 15.92
N ASN A 19 16.02 30.07 15.92
CA ASN A 19 16.27 29.19 14.78
C ASN A 19 15.05 28.25 14.61
N LEU A 20 14.23 28.57 13.61
CA LEU A 20 13.00 27.82 13.36
C LEU A 20 13.23 26.33 13.11
N ASP A 21 14.33 25.95 12.46
CA ASP A 21 14.64 24.54 12.12
C ASP A 21 14.97 23.71 13.36
N THR A 22 15.56 24.33 14.38
CA THR A 22 15.77 23.69 15.69
C THR A 22 14.44 23.38 16.34
N LEU A 23 13.48 24.31 16.31
CA LEU A 23 12.13 24.05 16.84
C LEU A 23 11.40 22.98 16.04
N LYS A 24 11.47 23.00 14.71
CA LYS A 24 10.89 21.94 13.85
C LYS A 24 11.50 20.57 14.15
N THR A 25 12.81 20.50 14.40
CA THR A 25 13.49 19.27 14.80
C THR A 25 12.98 18.75 16.14
N ILE A 26 12.87 19.63 17.14
CA ILE A 26 12.33 19.28 18.45
C ILE A 26 10.87 18.84 18.35
N GLN A 27 10.05 19.52 17.54
CA GLN A 27 8.65 19.16 17.30
C GLN A 27 8.53 17.73 16.75
N ARG A 28 9.37 17.34 15.77
CA ARG A 28 9.41 15.95 15.26
C ARG A 28 9.82 14.95 16.34
N MET A 29 10.82 15.28 17.15
CA MET A 29 11.25 14.43 18.28
C MET A 29 10.15 14.25 19.32
N LEU A 30 9.39 15.31 19.62
CA LEU A 30 8.25 15.27 20.53
C LEU A 30 7.12 14.40 19.96
N ALA A 31 6.81 14.55 18.66
CA ALA A 31 5.77 13.76 18.00
C ALA A 31 6.05 12.25 18.11
N ARG A 32 7.30 11.83 17.92
CA ARG A 32 7.75 10.45 18.13
C ARG A 32 7.48 9.91 19.54
N LEU A 33 7.50 10.79 20.54
CA LEU A 33 7.24 10.46 21.94
C LEU A 33 5.75 10.60 22.31
N GLY A 34 4.87 10.75 21.32
CA GLY A 34 3.43 10.90 21.53
C GLY A 34 3.03 12.30 22.00
N CYS A 35 3.87 13.31 21.79
CA CYS A 35 3.64 14.69 22.21
C CYS A 35 3.57 15.60 20.98
N ILE A 36 2.37 16.02 20.58
CA ILE A 36 2.20 17.05 19.55
C ILE A 36 2.40 18.45 20.16
N SER A 37 2.93 19.37 19.36
CA SER A 37 3.20 20.75 19.76
C SER A 37 3.00 21.72 18.60
N ASP A 38 2.72 22.97 18.93
CA ASP A 38 2.55 24.06 17.97
C ASP A 38 3.81 24.94 17.92
N ILE A 39 4.19 25.42 16.74
CA ILE A 39 5.24 26.44 16.59
C ILE A 39 4.61 27.77 16.21
N TYR A 40 4.71 28.75 17.11
CA TYR A 40 4.33 30.12 16.83
C TYR A 40 5.56 30.90 16.37
N GLN A 41 5.55 31.36 15.12
CA GLN A 41 6.64 32.13 14.57
C GLN A 41 6.57 33.60 15.01
N ASN A 42 7.73 34.26 15.12
CA ASN A 42 7.83 35.71 15.36
C ASN A 42 7.02 36.22 16.55
N ARG A 43 6.94 35.42 17.63
CA ARG A 43 6.28 35.82 18.88
C ARG A 43 6.93 37.04 19.52
N ARG A 44 8.22 37.24 19.24
CA ARG A 44 8.90 38.52 19.36
C ARG A 44 9.61 38.79 18.05
N SER A 45 9.25 39.89 17.40
CA SER A 45 9.92 40.34 16.19
C SER A 45 11.38 40.70 16.47
N GLU A 46 12.19 40.63 15.43
CA GLU A 46 13.56 41.14 15.46
C GLU A 46 13.58 42.60 15.90
N ARG A 47 14.49 42.91 16.82
CA ARG A 47 14.61 44.25 17.41
C ARG A 47 15.95 44.44 18.09
N ASP A 48 16.36 45.68 18.20
CA ASP A 48 17.42 46.05 19.13
C ASP A 48 16.83 46.17 20.54
N ALA A 49 17.49 45.55 21.51
CA ALA A 49 17.08 45.58 22.91
C ALA A 49 18.27 45.74 23.84
N MET A 50 18.09 46.51 24.91
CA MET A 50 19.07 46.58 25.98
C MET A 50 19.04 45.26 26.77
N LEU A 51 20.11 44.48 26.69
CA LEU A 51 20.26 43.22 27.43
C LEU A 51 21.50 43.26 28.33
N PRO A 52 21.48 42.58 29.48
CA PRO A 52 22.64 42.49 30.35
C PRO A 52 23.77 41.69 29.68
N ASN A 53 24.97 42.25 29.65
CA ASN A 53 26.19 41.55 29.26
C ASN A 53 26.66 40.61 30.39
N SER A 54 27.80 39.94 30.20
CA SER A 54 28.39 39.05 31.21
C SER A 54 28.69 39.72 32.56
N ASN A 55 28.82 41.06 32.57
CA ASN A 55 29.07 41.87 33.76
C ASN A 55 27.78 42.44 34.38
N ARG A 56 26.59 42.01 33.89
CA ARG A 56 25.25 42.51 34.29
C ARG A 56 24.99 43.97 33.94
N GLU A 57 25.77 44.56 33.05
CA GLU A 57 25.55 45.91 32.54
C GLU A 57 24.69 45.85 31.28
N TYR A 58 23.76 46.80 31.13
CA TYR A 58 22.88 46.84 29.97
C TYR A 58 23.61 47.42 28.75
N GLN A 59 23.65 46.66 27.67
CA GLN A 59 24.18 47.09 26.37
C GLN A 59 23.14 46.82 25.27
N LEU A 60 23.20 47.58 24.18
CA LEU A 60 22.32 47.38 23.03
C LEU A 60 22.75 46.11 22.27
N TYR A 61 21.84 45.15 22.14
CA TYR A 61 22.04 43.94 21.36
C TYR A 61 20.99 43.85 20.25
N HIS A 62 21.46 43.51 19.06
CA HIS A 62 20.60 43.12 17.96
C HIS A 62 20.03 41.73 18.21
N CYS A 63 18.74 41.64 18.53
CA CYS A 63 18.07 40.40 18.87
C CYS A 63 17.30 39.87 17.66
N LYS A 64 17.70 38.70 17.17
CA LYS A 64 16.94 37.96 16.16
C LYS A 64 15.51 37.68 16.62
N ALA A 65 14.60 37.47 15.67
CA ALA A 65 13.24 37.05 15.96
C ALA A 65 13.20 35.81 16.86
N GLN A 66 12.24 35.75 17.78
CA GLN A 66 12.02 34.59 18.65
C GLN A 66 10.71 33.90 18.28
N HIS A 67 10.83 32.61 17.97
CA HIS A 67 9.72 31.68 17.78
C HIS A 67 9.48 30.91 19.08
N GLU A 68 8.30 30.32 19.24
CA GLU A 68 7.93 29.59 20.45
C GLU A 68 7.27 28.27 20.09
N LEU A 69 7.89 27.16 20.50
CA LEU A 69 7.25 25.84 20.50
C LEU A 69 6.43 25.67 21.77
N VAL A 70 5.18 25.24 21.63
CA VAL A 70 4.20 25.15 22.73
C VAL A 70 3.63 23.75 22.80
N ILE A 71 3.80 23.11 23.97
CA ILE A 71 3.13 21.88 24.36
C ILE A 71 1.98 22.28 25.28
N SER A 72 0.78 21.85 24.96
CA SER A 72 -0.43 22.18 25.70
C SER A 72 -1.37 20.98 25.74
N LYS A 73 -2.56 21.13 26.34
CA LYS A 73 -3.59 20.07 26.39
C LYS A 73 -3.05 18.79 27.06
N ASP A 74 -3.63 17.63 26.75
CA ASP A 74 -3.21 16.32 27.25
C ASP A 74 -1.76 15.95 26.92
N ASN A 75 -1.16 16.54 25.87
CA ASN A 75 0.27 16.40 25.60
C ASN A 75 1.16 16.86 26.77
N LEU A 76 0.66 17.71 27.67
CA LEU A 76 1.36 18.04 28.92
C LEU A 76 1.56 16.82 29.83
N ILE A 77 0.56 15.93 29.88
CA ILE A 77 0.63 14.70 30.66
C ILE A 77 1.65 13.77 30.02
N THR A 78 1.61 13.62 28.69
CA THR A 78 2.62 12.84 27.95
C THR A 78 4.02 13.39 28.18
N TYR A 79 4.21 14.71 28.06
CA TYR A 79 5.49 15.37 28.31
C TYR A 79 5.95 15.17 29.76
N TYR A 80 5.07 15.35 30.75
CA TYR A 80 5.38 15.16 32.16
C TYR A 80 5.84 13.74 32.47
N ASN A 81 5.13 12.72 31.96
CA ASN A 81 5.42 11.32 32.21
C ASN A 81 6.64 10.80 31.43
N THR A 82 6.90 11.33 30.24
CA THR A 82 7.87 10.76 29.30
C THR A 82 9.18 11.55 29.23
N ILE A 83 9.14 12.87 29.42
CA ILE A 83 10.27 13.78 29.18
C ILE A 83 10.62 14.60 30.43
N GLY A 84 9.66 15.38 30.95
CA GLY A 84 9.81 16.20 32.15
C GLY A 84 10.85 17.32 32.03
N PHE A 85 11.20 17.91 33.19
CA PHE A 85 12.30 18.88 33.32
C PHE A 85 13.39 18.32 34.24
N SER A 86 14.65 18.51 33.85
CA SER A 86 15.80 18.22 34.72
C SER A 86 15.89 19.19 35.91
N GLU A 87 15.45 20.44 35.74
CA GLU A 87 15.40 21.44 36.79
C GLU A 87 14.20 21.21 37.73
N GLN A 88 14.50 20.82 38.98
CA GLN A 88 13.50 20.50 40.01
C GLN A 88 12.42 21.59 40.23
N PRO A 89 12.74 22.90 40.25
CA PRO A 89 11.71 23.93 40.40
C PRO A 89 10.71 23.94 39.24
N LYS A 90 11.15 23.68 38.01
CA LYS A 90 10.29 23.62 36.82
C LYS A 90 9.43 22.37 36.84
N MET A 91 10.01 21.23 37.23
CA MET A 91 9.29 19.97 37.33
C MET A 91 8.18 20.05 38.37
N LYS A 92 8.48 20.54 39.58
CA LYS A 92 7.48 20.78 40.64
C LYS A 92 6.38 21.75 40.22
N LYS A 93 6.74 22.80 39.48
CA LYS A 93 5.74 23.75 38.95
C LYS A 93 4.82 23.08 37.93
N LEU A 94 5.35 22.27 37.02
CA LEU A 94 4.55 21.51 36.05
C LEU A 94 3.62 20.53 36.76
N GLU A 95 4.17 19.73 37.67
CA GLU A 95 3.44 18.76 38.48
C GLU A 95 2.30 19.42 39.25
N TYR A 96 2.59 20.51 39.97
CA TYR A 96 1.58 21.28 40.70
C TYR A 96 0.45 21.73 39.77
N LEU A 97 0.77 22.30 38.61
CA LEU A 97 -0.23 22.80 37.68
C LEU A 97 -1.05 21.68 37.03
N ILE A 98 -0.48 20.51 36.75
CA ILE A 98 -1.21 19.35 36.23
C ILE A 98 -2.22 18.83 37.28
N HIS A 99 -1.81 18.72 38.55
CA HIS A 99 -2.68 18.22 39.62
C HIS A 99 -3.82 19.18 40.01
N GLN A 100 -3.75 20.45 39.60
CA GLN A 100 -4.82 21.42 39.84
C GLN A 100 -6.00 21.31 38.84
N TYR A 101 -5.87 20.50 37.79
CA TYR A 101 -6.98 20.23 36.87
C TYR A 101 -8.06 19.38 37.57
N LYS A 102 -9.24 19.98 37.79
CA LYS A 102 -10.40 19.28 38.37
C LYS A 102 -11.21 18.45 37.36
N ARG A 103 -10.96 18.69 36.06
CA ARG A 103 -11.57 17.97 34.93
C ARG A 103 -10.46 17.38 34.08
N PRO A 104 -10.72 16.31 33.31
CA PRO A 104 -9.77 15.82 32.32
C PRO A 104 -9.28 16.97 31.43
N ILE A 105 -7.97 17.03 31.21
CA ILE A 105 -7.39 18.03 30.32
C ILE A 105 -7.93 17.79 28.91
N TYR A 106 -8.20 18.87 28.17
CA TYR A 106 -8.64 18.78 26.78
C TYR A 106 -7.70 17.89 25.99
N ARG A 107 -8.26 16.97 25.21
CA ARG A 107 -7.50 16.06 24.36
C ARG A 107 -7.09 16.75 23.08
N ASP A 108 -5.84 16.59 22.65
CA ASP A 108 -5.42 16.97 21.32
C ASP A 108 -5.63 15.84 20.31
N ARG A 109 -5.70 16.20 19.03
CA ARG A 109 -5.76 15.23 17.93
C ARG A 109 -4.47 15.30 17.13
N PHE A 110 -3.99 14.15 16.67
CA PHE A 110 -2.84 14.04 15.76
C PHE A 110 -3.32 14.36 14.33
N ILE A 111 -3.84 15.57 14.13
CA ILE A 111 -4.39 16.04 12.86
C ILE A 111 -3.71 17.36 12.52
N ALA A 112 -3.30 17.51 11.27
CA ALA A 112 -2.80 18.75 10.70
C ALA A 112 -3.47 18.99 9.35
N THR A 113 -3.62 20.25 8.96
CA THR A 113 -4.09 20.65 7.64
C THR A 113 -2.88 20.87 6.73
N VAL A 114 -2.91 20.31 5.53
CA VAL A 114 -1.90 20.64 4.51
C VAL A 114 -2.20 22.04 4.00
N GLU A 115 -1.32 23.00 4.30
CA GLU A 115 -1.50 24.41 3.94
C GLU A 115 -1.19 24.67 2.46
N SER A 116 -0.09 24.11 1.96
CA SER A 116 0.34 24.29 0.58
C SER A 116 1.20 23.13 0.11
N PHE A 117 1.31 23.01 -1.21
CA PHE A 117 2.21 22.10 -1.90
C PHE A 117 3.17 22.92 -2.75
N THR A 118 4.48 22.70 -2.59
CA THR A 118 5.53 23.42 -3.30
C THR A 118 6.62 22.46 -3.77
N TYR A 119 7.22 22.78 -4.92
CA TYR A 119 8.33 22.00 -5.46
C TYR A 119 9.64 22.42 -4.79
N GLU A 120 10.27 21.50 -4.07
CA GLU A 120 11.50 21.74 -3.30
C GLU A 120 12.79 21.44 -4.09
N GLY A 121 12.69 20.92 -5.31
CA GLY A 121 13.83 20.55 -6.14
C GLY A 121 14.12 19.05 -6.18
N VAL A 122 15.37 18.71 -6.51
CA VAL A 122 15.84 17.33 -6.62
C VAL A 122 16.90 17.07 -5.56
N GLU A 123 16.69 16.05 -4.75
CA GLU A 123 17.63 15.60 -3.73
C GLU A 123 17.97 14.12 -3.91
N LYS A 124 19.15 13.71 -3.43
CA LYS A 124 19.53 12.29 -3.39
C LYS A 124 18.76 11.59 -2.28
N VAL A 125 17.97 10.59 -2.65
CA VAL A 125 17.30 9.68 -1.72
C VAL A 125 17.97 8.31 -1.72
N TYR A 126 17.77 7.55 -0.65
CA TYR A 126 18.33 6.21 -0.48
C TYR A 126 17.24 5.27 0.00
N ASP A 127 17.20 4.08 -0.60
CA ASP A 127 16.44 2.97 -0.04
C ASP A 127 17.10 2.52 1.25
N CYS A 128 16.31 2.28 2.29
CA CYS A 128 16.79 1.74 3.54
C CYS A 128 16.01 0.47 3.90
N THR A 129 16.73 -0.51 4.45
CA THR A 129 16.14 -1.70 5.05
C THR A 129 16.49 -1.68 6.53
N VAL A 130 15.48 -1.80 7.39
CA VAL A 130 15.69 -1.91 8.84
C VAL A 130 15.62 -3.37 9.23
N PRO A 131 16.75 -4.00 9.63
CA PRO A 131 16.76 -5.41 10.01
C PRO A 131 15.79 -5.72 11.15
N ALA A 132 15.19 -6.92 11.10
CA ALA A 132 14.25 -7.48 12.06
C ALA A 132 12.91 -6.74 12.19
N VAL A 133 12.92 -5.49 12.62
CA VAL A 133 11.69 -4.75 12.98
C VAL A 133 10.97 -4.14 11.78
N SER A 134 11.64 -4.04 10.61
CA SER A 134 11.09 -3.49 9.36
C SER A 134 10.24 -2.23 9.54
N ARG A 135 10.68 -1.33 10.41
CA ARG A 135 9.98 -0.07 10.71
C ARG A 135 10.98 1.04 10.98
N PHE A 136 10.65 2.27 10.59
CA PHE A 136 11.50 3.44 10.83
C PHE A 136 10.66 4.68 11.14
N ASP A 137 11.34 5.71 11.66
CA ASP A 137 10.75 7.04 11.88
C ASP A 137 10.86 7.85 10.59
N GLY A 138 9.72 8.11 9.95
CA GLY A 138 9.58 9.00 8.81
C GLY A 138 8.98 10.33 9.27
N ASN A 139 9.85 11.29 9.63
CA ASN A 139 9.43 12.63 10.07
C ASN A 139 8.47 12.65 11.28
N GLY A 140 8.71 11.80 12.28
CA GLY A 140 7.86 11.68 13.47
C GLY A 140 6.65 10.75 13.32
N LEU A 141 6.54 10.06 12.18
CA LEU A 141 5.58 8.99 11.94
C LEU A 141 6.30 7.64 11.94
N VAL A 142 5.72 6.64 12.60
CA VAL A 142 6.25 5.26 12.52
C VAL A 142 5.72 4.63 11.24
N VAL A 143 6.62 4.38 10.28
CA VAL A 143 6.30 3.71 9.02
C VAL A 143 6.52 2.21 9.21
N HIS A 144 5.50 1.40 8.86
CA HIS A 144 5.51 -0.06 8.90
C HIS A 144 5.06 -0.64 7.55
N ASN A 145 5.29 -1.94 7.35
CA ASN A 145 5.05 -2.67 6.10
C ASN A 145 3.57 -2.62 5.65
N CYS A 146 3.39 -2.63 4.32
CA CYS A 146 2.16 -2.86 3.54
C CYS A 146 0.99 -1.86 3.70
N ALA A 147 0.90 -1.15 4.84
CA ALA A 147 0.01 -0.01 5.09
C ALA A 147 -1.49 -0.22 4.78
N GLU A 148 -1.94 -1.44 4.57
CA GLU A 148 -3.31 -1.79 4.19
C GLU A 148 -4.26 -1.84 5.40
N VAL A 149 -3.75 -2.25 6.57
CA VAL A 149 -4.56 -2.32 7.81
C VAL A 149 -4.22 -1.19 8.77
N SER A 150 -5.24 -0.42 9.14
CA SER A 150 -5.14 0.59 10.20
C SER A 150 -5.25 -0.07 11.57
N MET A 151 -4.13 -0.19 12.28
CA MET A 151 -4.04 -0.91 13.55
C MET A 151 -3.12 -0.25 14.59
N SER A 152 -3.30 -0.62 15.85
CA SER A 152 -2.43 -0.27 16.97
C SER A 152 -2.22 -1.50 17.86
N ASN A 153 -0.99 -2.02 17.92
CA ASN A 153 -0.63 -3.21 18.71
C ASN A 153 -1.50 -4.46 18.41
N ASN A 154 -1.78 -4.74 17.13
CA ASN A 154 -2.64 -5.87 16.72
C ASN A 154 -1.97 -6.74 15.63
N PHE A 155 -2.66 -7.80 15.21
CA PHE A 155 -2.37 -8.58 14.02
C PHE A 155 -3.46 -8.38 12.96
N CYS A 156 -3.15 -8.68 11.70
CA CYS A 156 -4.11 -8.63 10.60
C CYS A 156 -4.68 -10.03 10.32
N ASP A 157 -6.01 -10.15 10.33
CA ASP A 157 -6.73 -11.35 9.90
C ASP A 157 -7.31 -11.11 8.51
N LEU A 158 -6.65 -11.66 7.48
CA LEU A 158 -6.95 -11.36 6.08
C LEU A 158 -7.45 -12.57 5.29
N SER A 159 -8.43 -12.35 4.41
CA SER A 159 -8.81 -13.27 3.33
C SER A 159 -8.67 -12.58 1.98
N GLU A 160 -8.58 -13.35 0.89
CA GLU A 160 -8.45 -12.81 -0.45
C GLU A 160 -9.34 -13.53 -1.44
N ILE A 161 -10.17 -12.77 -2.15
CA ILE A 161 -10.97 -13.24 -3.28
C ILE A 161 -10.20 -13.01 -4.59
N HIS A 162 -10.02 -14.05 -5.40
CA HIS A 162 -9.37 -13.95 -6.71
C HIS A 162 -10.42 -13.62 -7.79
N LEU A 163 -10.68 -12.33 -8.00
CA LEU A 163 -11.70 -11.85 -8.93
C LEU A 163 -11.46 -12.28 -10.37
N ASN A 164 -10.19 -12.47 -10.76
CA ASN A 164 -9.86 -12.94 -12.11
C ASN A 164 -10.43 -14.33 -12.44
N MET A 165 -10.83 -15.12 -11.43
CA MET A 165 -11.44 -16.43 -11.57
C MET A 165 -12.97 -16.39 -11.54
N ILE A 166 -13.58 -15.24 -11.25
CA ILE A 166 -15.03 -15.10 -11.07
C ILE A 166 -15.65 -14.49 -12.33
N ASN A 167 -16.82 -14.97 -12.74
CA ASN A 167 -17.56 -14.42 -13.86
C ASN A 167 -18.27 -13.10 -13.47
N PRO A 168 -18.04 -11.98 -14.18
CA PRO A 168 -18.71 -10.70 -13.92
C PRO A 168 -20.24 -10.72 -14.02
N ASN A 169 -20.80 -11.66 -14.78
CA ASN A 169 -22.24 -11.85 -14.99
C ASN A 169 -22.84 -12.94 -14.08
N ASN A 170 -22.08 -13.46 -13.12
CA ASN A 170 -22.57 -14.43 -12.15
C ASN A 170 -22.61 -13.83 -10.73
N LEU A 171 -23.68 -13.08 -10.43
CA LEU A 171 -23.84 -12.45 -9.12
C LEU A 171 -23.92 -13.44 -7.97
N LYS A 172 -24.43 -14.65 -8.22
CA LYS A 172 -24.48 -15.70 -7.21
C LYS A 172 -23.09 -16.14 -6.80
N GLU A 173 -22.22 -16.44 -7.77
CA GLU A 173 -20.83 -16.82 -7.53
C GLU A 173 -20.05 -15.70 -6.83
N GLN A 174 -20.25 -14.44 -7.25
CA GLN A 174 -19.67 -13.29 -6.55
C GLN A 174 -20.13 -13.24 -5.08
N LYS A 175 -21.44 -13.35 -4.83
CA LYS A 175 -21.99 -13.35 -3.47
C LYS A 175 -21.42 -14.50 -2.62
N GLU A 176 -21.32 -15.70 -3.18
CA GLU A 176 -20.76 -16.87 -2.50
C GLU A 176 -19.27 -16.69 -2.17
N ALA A 177 -18.48 -16.15 -3.11
CA ALA A 177 -17.06 -15.89 -2.91
C ALA A 177 -16.79 -14.86 -1.80
N PHE A 178 -17.50 -13.72 -1.83
CA PHE A 178 -17.36 -12.69 -0.79
C PHE A 178 -17.94 -13.14 0.56
N THR A 179 -19.00 -13.95 0.57
CA THR A 179 -19.51 -14.60 1.78
C THR A 179 -18.47 -15.54 2.39
N ALA A 180 -17.84 -16.39 1.57
CA ALA A 180 -16.79 -17.30 2.03
C ALA A 180 -15.57 -16.52 2.58
N GLY A 181 -15.15 -15.45 1.88
CA GLY A 181 -14.09 -14.57 2.33
C GLY A 181 -14.39 -13.91 3.69
N ALA A 182 -15.62 -13.42 3.89
CA ALA A 182 -16.08 -12.84 5.14
C ALA A 182 -16.10 -13.85 6.29
N ILE A 183 -16.72 -15.02 6.08
CA ILE A 183 -16.80 -16.09 7.09
C ILE A 183 -15.41 -16.57 7.50
N ASN A 184 -14.48 -16.69 6.53
CA ASN A 184 -13.12 -17.14 6.79
C ASN A 184 -12.37 -16.25 7.78
N VAL A 185 -12.44 -14.92 7.62
CA VAL A 185 -11.74 -13.99 8.53
C VAL A 185 -12.49 -13.75 9.83
N VAL A 186 -13.81 -13.62 9.80
CA VAL A 186 -14.58 -13.34 11.01
C VAL A 186 -14.52 -14.52 11.99
N GLY A 187 -14.39 -15.75 11.49
CA GLY A 187 -14.15 -16.93 12.33
C GLY A 187 -12.85 -16.88 13.13
N LEU A 188 -11.83 -16.16 12.62
CA LEU A 188 -10.56 -15.95 13.34
C LEU A 188 -10.73 -15.07 14.59
N LEU A 189 -11.84 -14.34 14.72
CA LEU A 189 -12.16 -13.55 15.90
C LEU A 189 -12.36 -14.38 17.17
N HIS A 190 -12.54 -15.70 17.06
CA HIS A 190 -12.59 -16.60 18.19
C HIS A 190 -11.24 -16.88 18.85
N GLN A 191 -10.12 -16.58 18.18
CA GLN A 191 -8.79 -16.78 18.73
C GLN A 191 -8.58 -15.94 19.99
N LYS A 192 -8.10 -16.59 21.06
CA LYS A 192 -7.64 -15.92 22.28
C LYS A 192 -6.12 -15.87 22.28
N PHE A 193 -5.57 -14.67 22.47
CA PHE A 193 -4.14 -14.46 22.53
C PHE A 193 -3.61 -14.65 23.96
N ILE A 194 -2.45 -15.30 24.08
CA ILE A 194 -1.75 -15.45 25.36
C ILE A 194 -1.10 -14.12 25.78
N ASP A 195 -0.58 -13.34 24.82
CA ASP A 195 -0.04 -12.00 25.10
C ASP A 195 -1.18 -11.02 25.38
N SER A 196 -1.19 -10.47 26.58
CA SER A 196 -2.20 -9.52 27.07
C SER A 196 -2.38 -8.28 26.20
N ARG A 197 -1.34 -7.81 25.49
CA ARG A 197 -1.44 -6.63 24.61
C ARG A 197 -2.28 -6.96 23.38
N TYR A 198 -2.05 -8.13 22.78
CA TYR A 198 -2.81 -8.57 21.61
C TYR A 198 -4.24 -8.95 21.98
N GLN A 199 -4.43 -9.57 23.15
CA GLN A 199 -5.77 -9.87 23.67
C GLN A 199 -6.57 -8.59 23.93
N LEU A 200 -5.96 -7.59 24.59
CA LEU A 200 -6.58 -6.28 24.80
C LEU A 200 -6.92 -5.61 23.46
N SER A 201 -6.01 -5.65 22.49
CA SER A 201 -6.25 -5.08 21.16
C SER A 201 -7.43 -5.77 20.47
N ARG A 202 -7.52 -7.10 20.52
CA ARG A 202 -8.64 -7.90 19.96
C ARG A 202 -9.98 -7.54 20.61
N GLU A 203 -10.01 -7.31 21.91
CA GLU A 203 -11.23 -6.95 22.67
C GLU A 203 -11.68 -5.50 22.42
N LEU A 204 -10.74 -4.59 22.20
CA LEU A 204 -11.01 -3.17 21.95
C LEU A 204 -11.43 -2.91 20.49
N ASP A 205 -10.68 -3.46 19.54
CA ASP A 205 -10.88 -3.29 18.11
C ASP A 205 -10.55 -4.62 17.39
N PRO A 206 -11.53 -5.51 17.20
CA PRO A 206 -11.30 -6.73 16.43
C PRO A 206 -10.98 -6.34 14.98
N ILE A 207 -9.79 -6.71 14.52
CA ILE A 207 -9.28 -6.35 13.19
C ILE A 207 -9.40 -7.55 12.26
N ILE A 208 -10.23 -7.38 11.22
CA ILE A 208 -10.31 -8.29 10.07
C ILE A 208 -10.20 -7.49 8.78
N GLY A 209 -9.85 -8.14 7.68
CA GLY A 209 -9.84 -7.54 6.36
C GLY A 209 -10.12 -8.56 5.26
N VAL A 210 -11.31 -8.48 4.67
CA VAL A 210 -11.58 -9.15 3.41
C VAL A 210 -10.93 -8.33 2.29
N SER A 211 -10.06 -8.97 1.52
CA SER A 211 -9.36 -8.40 0.36
C SER A 211 -9.82 -9.05 -0.93
N PHE A 212 -9.45 -8.47 -2.05
CA PHE A 212 -9.48 -9.12 -3.35
C PHE A 212 -8.17 -8.91 -4.11
N THR A 213 -7.98 -9.70 -5.15
CA THR A 213 -6.96 -9.50 -6.19
C THR A 213 -7.57 -9.74 -7.57
N GLY A 214 -6.95 -9.20 -8.63
CA GLY A 214 -7.43 -9.38 -10.00
C GLY A 214 -8.55 -8.43 -10.40
N LEU A 215 -8.73 -7.30 -9.69
CA LEU A 215 -9.82 -6.36 -9.97
C LEU A 215 -9.71 -5.78 -11.39
N PHE A 216 -8.50 -5.41 -11.81
CA PHE A 216 -8.28 -4.87 -13.16
C PHE A 216 -8.68 -5.90 -14.21
N ASP A 217 -8.27 -7.17 -14.05
CA ASP A 217 -8.67 -8.24 -14.98
C ASP A 217 -10.18 -8.47 -14.99
N PHE A 218 -10.83 -8.41 -13.82
CA PHE A 218 -12.26 -8.56 -13.69
C PHE A 218 -13.01 -7.46 -14.45
N PHE A 219 -12.59 -6.19 -14.31
CA PHE A 219 -13.22 -5.08 -15.04
C PHE A 219 -12.92 -5.09 -16.53
N VAL A 220 -11.75 -5.55 -16.98
CA VAL A 220 -11.52 -5.77 -18.42
C VAL A 220 -12.48 -6.84 -18.97
N LYS A 221 -12.73 -7.92 -18.21
CA LYS A 221 -13.70 -8.95 -18.61
C LYS A 221 -15.15 -8.45 -18.57
N ALA A 222 -15.48 -7.57 -17.62
CA ALA A 222 -16.82 -7.04 -17.44
C ALA A 222 -17.17 -5.97 -18.48
N PHE A 223 -16.22 -5.09 -18.80
CA PHE A 223 -16.45 -3.86 -19.56
C PHE A 223 -15.76 -3.82 -20.92
N GLY A 224 -14.92 -4.80 -21.23
CA GLY A 224 -14.32 -4.97 -22.54
C GLY A 224 -13.25 -3.94 -22.91
N ILE A 225 -12.99 -3.84 -24.22
CA ILE A 225 -11.90 -3.03 -24.77
C ILE A 225 -12.12 -1.52 -24.60
N GLU A 226 -13.36 -1.06 -24.63
CA GLU A 226 -13.70 0.37 -24.47
C GLU A 226 -13.31 0.91 -23.09
N TRP A 227 -13.37 0.06 -22.06
CA TRP A 227 -12.87 0.42 -20.73
C TRP A 227 -11.35 0.62 -20.75
N LEU A 228 -10.59 -0.22 -21.47
CA LEU A 228 -9.15 -0.02 -21.65
C LEU A 228 -8.83 1.24 -22.45
N ASN A 229 -9.57 1.53 -23.52
CA ASN A 229 -9.44 2.77 -24.29
C ASN A 229 -9.66 4.00 -23.38
N TRP A 230 -10.70 3.97 -22.55
CA TRP A 230 -10.97 5.02 -21.57
C TRP A 230 -9.81 5.22 -20.60
N TRP A 231 -9.21 4.13 -20.10
CA TRP A 231 -8.00 4.18 -19.26
C TRP A 231 -6.85 4.91 -19.94
N MET A 232 -6.64 4.63 -21.23
CA MET A 232 -5.58 5.27 -22.02
C MET A 232 -5.77 6.78 -22.18
N THR A 233 -6.98 7.30 -21.97
CA THR A 233 -7.27 8.74 -22.04
C THR A 233 -7.12 9.49 -20.71
N GLY A 234 -6.74 8.80 -19.64
CA GLY A 234 -6.63 9.39 -18.31
C GLY A 234 -7.86 9.17 -17.41
N ARG A 235 -8.73 8.19 -17.74
CA ARG A 235 -9.99 7.91 -17.02
C ARG A 235 -10.90 9.15 -16.87
N LYS A 236 -10.96 9.99 -17.91
CA LYS A 236 -11.72 11.24 -17.89
C LYS A 236 -13.22 10.95 -17.79
N GLU A 237 -13.92 11.64 -16.89
CA GLU A 237 -15.37 11.48 -16.73
C GLU A 237 -16.14 11.83 -18.00
N LYS A 238 -15.74 12.90 -18.70
CA LYS A 238 -16.39 13.39 -19.93
C LYS A 238 -15.94 12.65 -21.20
N TRP A 239 -15.28 11.51 -21.06
CA TRP A 239 -14.84 10.73 -22.22
C TRP A 239 -16.03 10.01 -22.87
N MET A 240 -16.13 10.14 -24.19
CA MET A 240 -17.15 9.52 -25.01
C MET A 240 -16.51 8.49 -25.92
N SER A 241 -16.98 7.25 -25.86
CA SER A 241 -16.60 6.21 -26.82
C SER A 241 -17.29 6.46 -28.16
N ASP A 242 -16.63 6.15 -29.27
CA ASP A 242 -17.27 6.12 -30.59
C ASP A 242 -18.41 5.08 -30.65
N ASN A 243 -18.36 4.06 -29.77
CA ASN A 243 -19.34 3.00 -29.63
C ASN A 243 -20.27 3.21 -28.41
N HIS A 244 -20.50 4.45 -27.99
CA HIS A 244 -21.22 4.77 -26.75
C HIS A 244 -22.56 4.03 -26.58
N GLU A 245 -23.41 4.01 -27.61
CA GLU A 245 -24.71 3.34 -27.55
C GLU A 245 -24.58 1.84 -27.27
N THR A 246 -23.62 1.18 -27.92
CA THR A 246 -23.31 -0.24 -27.71
C THR A 246 -22.81 -0.48 -26.29
N VAL A 247 -21.86 0.33 -25.82
CA VAL A 247 -21.33 0.24 -24.45
C VAL A 247 -22.44 0.43 -23.43
N LEU A 248 -23.34 1.39 -23.64
CA LEU A 248 -24.48 1.63 -22.75
C LEU A 248 -25.40 0.40 -22.68
N ILE A 249 -25.76 -0.18 -23.82
CA ILE A 249 -26.59 -1.39 -23.87
C ILE A 249 -25.90 -2.55 -23.17
N GLU A 250 -24.61 -2.78 -23.43
CA GLU A 250 -23.83 -3.85 -22.82
C GLU A 250 -23.76 -3.68 -21.30
N LEU A 251 -23.47 -2.48 -20.80
CA LEU A 251 -23.40 -2.20 -19.37
C LEU A 251 -24.77 -2.34 -18.67
N LEU A 252 -25.85 -1.85 -19.30
CA LEU A 252 -27.21 -2.04 -18.80
C LEU A 252 -27.62 -3.52 -18.79
N SER A 253 -27.03 -4.35 -19.65
CA SER A 253 -27.28 -5.79 -19.71
C SER A 253 -26.48 -6.62 -18.70
N LEU A 254 -25.48 -6.03 -18.04
CA LEU A 254 -24.71 -6.72 -17.00
C LEU A 254 -25.63 -7.12 -15.84
N SER A 255 -25.40 -8.31 -15.27
CA SER A 255 -26.20 -8.79 -14.15
C SER A 255 -26.14 -7.87 -12.93
N ILE A 256 -25.04 -7.11 -12.74
CA ILE A 256 -24.94 -6.12 -11.65
C ILE A 256 -26.06 -5.07 -11.70
N SER A 257 -26.58 -4.77 -12.91
CA SER A 257 -27.71 -3.87 -13.11
C SER A 257 -29.01 -4.37 -12.44
N ASP A 258 -29.15 -5.68 -12.21
CA ASP A 258 -30.33 -6.26 -11.56
C ASP A 258 -30.41 -5.93 -10.06
N ILE A 259 -29.28 -5.52 -9.46
CA ILE A 259 -29.17 -5.25 -8.02
C ILE A 259 -28.64 -3.85 -7.69
N SER A 260 -28.13 -3.12 -8.69
CA SER A 260 -27.77 -1.71 -8.55
C SER A 260 -28.97 -0.82 -8.85
N ASN A 261 -28.91 0.43 -8.39
CA ASN A 261 -29.80 1.44 -8.94
C ASN A 261 -29.54 1.61 -10.46
N PRO A 262 -30.52 2.08 -11.24
CA PRO A 262 -30.25 2.47 -12.62
C PRO A 262 -29.35 3.72 -12.63
N PRO A 263 -28.41 3.85 -13.59
CA PRO A 263 -27.66 5.09 -13.77
C PRO A 263 -28.62 6.24 -14.12
N GLU A 264 -28.33 7.43 -13.61
CA GLU A 264 -29.09 8.62 -13.95
C GLU A 264 -28.67 9.17 -15.32
N GLN A 265 -29.43 10.14 -15.84
CA GLN A 265 -29.15 10.74 -17.15
C GLN A 265 -27.75 11.35 -17.21
N GLU A 266 -27.23 11.84 -16.08
CA GLU A 266 -25.89 12.42 -16.02
C GLU A 266 -24.78 11.38 -16.28
N GLU A 267 -24.90 10.17 -15.73
CA GLU A 267 -23.93 9.10 -16.01
C GLU A 267 -24.09 8.55 -17.42
N ILE A 268 -25.33 8.42 -17.90
CA ILE A 268 -25.61 7.92 -19.25
C ILE A 268 -25.02 8.84 -20.32
N ASN A 269 -24.97 10.16 -20.10
CA ASN A 269 -24.48 11.12 -21.09
C ASN A 269 -22.97 11.04 -21.38
N SER A 270 -22.21 10.16 -20.72
CA SER A 270 -20.78 10.00 -20.95
C SER A 270 -20.31 8.58 -20.63
N THR A 271 -19.66 7.91 -21.58
CA THR A 271 -19.13 6.56 -21.35
C THR A 271 -18.19 6.50 -20.14
N GLY A 272 -17.36 7.53 -19.94
CA GLY A 272 -16.45 7.59 -18.79
C GLY A 272 -17.16 7.68 -17.43
N LYS A 273 -18.28 8.42 -17.35
CA LYS A 273 -19.10 8.46 -16.12
C LYS A 273 -19.82 7.14 -15.89
N LEU A 274 -20.33 6.54 -16.96
CA LEU A 274 -20.98 5.25 -16.91
C LEU A 274 -20.04 4.14 -16.42
N PHE A 275 -18.78 4.11 -16.87
CA PHE A 275 -17.79 3.16 -16.32
C PHE A 275 -17.53 3.39 -14.83
N LYS A 276 -17.30 4.63 -14.40
CA LYS A 276 -17.13 4.94 -12.96
C LYS A 276 -18.34 4.52 -12.13
N TYR A 277 -19.54 4.73 -12.67
CA TYR A 277 -20.79 4.31 -12.04
C TYR A 277 -20.79 2.80 -11.77
N TYR A 278 -20.53 1.98 -12.80
CA TYR A 278 -20.55 0.52 -12.66
C TYR A 278 -19.38 -0.03 -11.85
N GLU A 279 -18.18 0.55 -11.95
CA GLU A 279 -17.07 0.22 -11.04
C GLU A 279 -17.50 0.40 -9.57
N LYS A 280 -18.14 1.55 -9.24
CA LYS A 280 -18.69 1.83 -7.91
C LYS A 280 -19.78 0.82 -7.51
N GLN A 281 -20.68 0.45 -8.42
CA GLN A 281 -21.75 -0.51 -8.11
C GLN A 281 -21.18 -1.88 -7.70
N TYR A 282 -20.21 -2.42 -8.46
CA TYR A 282 -19.55 -3.68 -8.10
C TYR A 282 -18.87 -3.61 -6.74
N LEU A 283 -18.05 -2.57 -6.50
CA LEU A 283 -17.30 -2.41 -5.24
C LEU A 283 -18.24 -2.28 -4.04
N THR A 284 -19.32 -1.50 -4.18
CA THR A 284 -20.31 -1.28 -3.11
C THR A 284 -21.12 -2.55 -2.85
N PHE A 285 -21.50 -3.27 -3.90
CA PHE A 285 -22.21 -4.55 -3.77
C PHE A 285 -21.39 -5.59 -3.01
N TRP A 286 -20.11 -5.77 -3.36
CA TRP A 286 -19.27 -6.70 -2.62
C TRP A 286 -19.05 -6.26 -1.18
N LYS A 287 -18.86 -4.95 -0.95
CA LYS A 287 -18.70 -4.39 0.41
C LYS A 287 -19.92 -4.69 1.27
N SER A 288 -21.13 -4.52 0.74
CA SER A 288 -22.37 -4.78 1.48
C SER A 288 -22.55 -6.25 1.84
N ILE A 289 -22.15 -7.18 0.96
CA ILE A 289 -22.14 -8.63 1.28
C ILE A 289 -21.21 -8.92 2.46
N VAL A 290 -19.99 -8.37 2.43
CA VAL A 290 -19.03 -8.59 3.53
C VAL A 290 -19.58 -8.01 4.83
N GLU A 291 -20.09 -6.77 4.80
CA GLU A 291 -20.66 -6.12 5.97
C GLU A 291 -21.81 -6.94 6.57
N GLU A 292 -22.78 -7.34 5.75
CA GLU A 292 -23.92 -8.19 6.15
C GLU A 292 -23.43 -9.46 6.85
N LYS A 293 -22.51 -10.20 6.22
CA LYS A 293 -22.08 -11.51 6.73
C LYS A 293 -21.19 -11.41 7.96
N VAL A 294 -20.35 -10.39 8.05
CA VAL A 294 -19.55 -10.13 9.26
C VAL A 294 -20.47 -9.78 10.43
N ILE A 295 -21.43 -8.89 10.23
CA ILE A 295 -22.37 -8.48 11.28
C ILE A 295 -23.23 -9.66 11.74
N GLU A 296 -23.81 -10.41 10.80
CA GLU A 296 -24.62 -11.60 11.08
C GLU A 296 -23.83 -12.63 11.91
N TYR A 297 -22.59 -12.89 11.51
CA TYR A 297 -21.71 -13.82 12.24
C TYR A 297 -21.42 -13.32 13.66
N CYS A 298 -21.03 -12.05 13.81
CA CYS A 298 -20.73 -11.48 15.12
C CYS A 298 -21.94 -11.53 16.08
N GLU A 299 -23.14 -11.22 15.57
CA GLU A 299 -24.37 -11.28 16.36
C GLU A 299 -24.71 -12.70 16.78
N ARG A 300 -24.64 -13.66 15.85
CA ARG A 300 -24.93 -15.07 16.12
C ARG A 300 -23.98 -15.69 17.16
N HIS A 301 -22.73 -15.25 17.16
CA HIS A 301 -21.67 -15.79 18.03
C HIS A 301 -21.39 -14.93 19.28
N GLU A 302 -22.17 -13.87 19.50
CA GLU A 302 -22.02 -12.94 20.63
C GLU A 302 -20.59 -12.35 20.79
N ILE A 303 -19.93 -12.09 19.65
CA ILE A 303 -18.59 -11.47 19.63
C ILE A 303 -18.67 -10.01 19.20
N ARG A 304 -17.69 -9.21 19.64
CA ARG A 304 -17.63 -7.78 19.30
C ARG A 304 -17.48 -7.60 17.78
N LYS A 305 -18.33 -6.73 17.22
CA LYS A 305 -18.28 -6.35 15.80
C LYS A 305 -17.00 -5.55 15.51
N PRO A 306 -16.28 -5.86 14.42
CA PRO A 306 -15.14 -5.07 13.99
C PRO A 306 -15.59 -3.71 13.48
N ASN A 307 -14.79 -2.67 13.72
CA ASN A 307 -15.10 -1.32 13.20
C ASN A 307 -14.86 -1.20 11.68
N ARG A 308 -14.06 -2.10 11.12
CA ARG A 308 -13.58 -2.12 9.73
C ARG A 308 -13.40 -3.58 9.30
N PHE A 309 -13.69 -3.89 8.04
CA PHE A 309 -13.78 -5.28 7.57
C PHE A 309 -13.34 -5.53 6.12
N THR A 310 -13.08 -4.48 5.34
CA THR A 310 -12.59 -4.56 3.95
C THR A 310 -11.28 -3.82 3.79
N VAL A 311 -10.40 -4.40 2.98
CA VAL A 311 -9.03 -3.93 2.74
C VAL A 311 -8.62 -4.27 1.30
N VAL A 312 -7.51 -3.70 0.80
CA VAL A 312 -6.80 -4.30 -0.33
C VAL A 312 -5.34 -4.49 0.04
N GLN A 313 -4.91 -5.74 0.19
CA GLN A 313 -3.53 -6.08 0.53
C GLN A 313 -2.62 -6.01 -0.72
N PRO A 314 -1.30 -5.84 -0.56
CA PRO A 314 -0.36 -6.01 -1.65
C PRO A 314 -0.28 -7.51 -2.02
N ALA A 315 -1.09 -7.93 -2.99
CA ALA A 315 -1.16 -9.31 -3.44
C ALA A 315 0.04 -9.67 -4.33
N GLY A 316 1.26 -9.64 -3.79
CA GLY A 316 2.49 -9.96 -4.52
C GLY A 316 2.56 -11.44 -4.88
N THR A 317 2.52 -12.33 -3.90
CA THR A 317 2.66 -13.79 -4.10
C THR A 317 1.34 -14.48 -4.43
N LYS A 318 0.27 -14.12 -3.70
CA LYS A 318 -1.03 -14.81 -3.80
C LYS A 318 -1.67 -14.64 -5.18
N SER A 319 -1.66 -13.43 -5.74
CA SER A 319 -2.19 -13.15 -7.09
C SER A 319 -1.62 -14.08 -8.17
N LEU A 320 -0.36 -14.47 -8.02
CA LEU A 320 0.36 -15.30 -8.97
C LEU A 320 -0.15 -16.73 -9.04
N LEU A 321 -0.82 -17.22 -7.98
CA LEU A 321 -1.42 -18.56 -7.95
C LEU A 321 -2.47 -18.74 -9.05
N THR A 322 -3.17 -17.67 -9.41
CA THR A 322 -4.19 -17.68 -10.47
C THR A 322 -3.80 -16.78 -11.64
N ASN A 323 -2.55 -16.29 -11.70
CA ASN A 323 -2.10 -15.31 -12.68
C ASN A 323 -3.00 -14.05 -12.71
N ALA A 324 -3.42 -13.59 -11.54
CA ALA A 324 -4.18 -12.36 -11.36
C ALA A 324 -3.26 -11.14 -11.36
N SER A 325 -3.78 -10.01 -11.83
CA SER A 325 -3.23 -8.71 -11.51
C SER A 325 -3.26 -8.46 -9.98
N PRO A 326 -2.23 -7.82 -9.39
CA PRO A 326 -2.05 -7.77 -7.95
C PRO A 326 -2.96 -6.72 -7.28
N GLY A 327 -3.89 -7.19 -6.47
CA GLY A 327 -4.90 -6.34 -5.81
C GLY A 327 -5.79 -5.68 -6.86
N TRP A 328 -5.62 -4.36 -6.98
CA TRP A 328 -6.30 -3.50 -7.94
C TRP A 328 -5.41 -3.01 -9.09
N HIS A 329 -4.10 -3.22 -9.03
CA HIS A 329 -3.18 -2.67 -10.05
C HIS A 329 -3.44 -3.32 -11.42
N PRO A 330 -3.16 -2.62 -12.53
CA PRO A 330 -3.02 -3.26 -13.83
C PRO A 330 -1.93 -4.35 -13.80
N PRO A 331 -2.01 -5.36 -14.69
CA PRO A 331 -0.92 -6.33 -14.84
C PRO A 331 0.35 -5.64 -15.36
N PHE A 332 1.51 -6.26 -15.14
CA PHE A 332 2.80 -5.76 -15.64
C PHE A 332 2.79 -5.48 -17.15
N GLY A 333 2.18 -6.39 -17.92
CA GLY A 333 1.99 -6.27 -19.36
C GLY A 333 1.00 -7.31 -19.87
N ILE A 334 0.60 -7.18 -21.13
CA ILE A 334 -0.34 -8.11 -21.77
C ILE A 334 0.34 -9.48 -21.97
N ASN A 335 1.57 -9.47 -22.50
CA ASN A 335 2.42 -10.64 -22.65
C ASN A 335 3.81 -10.30 -22.10
N TYR A 336 4.37 -11.16 -21.26
CA TYR A 336 5.68 -10.94 -20.66
C TYR A 336 6.38 -12.24 -20.31
N ILE A 337 7.70 -12.21 -20.20
CA ILE A 337 8.50 -13.26 -19.57
C ILE A 337 8.53 -12.96 -18.08
N ARG A 338 8.24 -13.98 -17.28
CA ARG A 338 8.48 -13.95 -15.85
C ARG A 338 9.66 -14.86 -15.52
N ARG A 339 10.64 -14.32 -14.79
CA ARG A 339 11.82 -15.05 -14.33
C ARG A 339 11.69 -15.38 -12.86
N ILE A 340 11.84 -16.66 -12.54
CA ILE A 340 11.87 -17.14 -11.14
C ILE A 340 13.27 -17.66 -10.86
N THR A 341 13.91 -17.11 -9.84
CA THR A 341 15.24 -17.50 -9.40
C THR A 341 15.16 -18.77 -8.57
N TYR A 342 15.98 -19.75 -8.92
CA TYR A 342 16.25 -20.94 -8.14
C TYR A 342 17.76 -21.08 -7.97
N ARG A 343 18.19 -21.78 -6.91
CA ARG A 343 19.56 -22.28 -6.85
C ARG A 343 19.83 -23.17 -8.07
N LYS A 344 21.05 -23.11 -8.62
CA LYS A 344 21.44 -24.00 -9.71
C LYS A 344 21.18 -25.46 -9.31
N ASN A 345 20.58 -26.23 -10.22
CA ASN A 345 20.21 -27.63 -10.03
C ASN A 345 19.10 -27.90 -8.99
N ASP A 346 18.37 -26.89 -8.52
CA ASP A 346 17.18 -27.07 -7.70
C ASP A 346 16.18 -28.05 -8.35
N ALA A 347 15.51 -28.87 -7.54
CA ALA A 347 14.60 -29.90 -8.03
C ALA A 347 13.45 -29.32 -8.88
N VAL A 348 12.92 -28.17 -8.49
CA VAL A 348 11.84 -27.48 -9.24
C VAL A 348 12.41 -26.89 -10.53
N ALA A 349 13.60 -26.31 -10.51
CA ALA A 349 14.22 -25.76 -11.72
C ALA A 349 14.55 -26.85 -12.76
N LYS A 350 15.04 -28.01 -12.31
CA LYS A 350 15.24 -29.19 -13.15
C LYS A 350 13.92 -29.71 -13.71
N ALA A 351 12.88 -29.78 -12.89
CA ALA A 351 11.54 -30.15 -13.34
C ALA A 351 11.03 -29.17 -14.41
N CYS A 352 11.26 -27.85 -14.25
CA CYS A 352 10.91 -26.85 -15.25
C CYS A 352 11.63 -27.08 -16.57
N LEU A 353 12.94 -27.38 -16.52
CA LEU A 353 13.74 -27.68 -17.70
C LEU A 353 13.20 -28.90 -18.47
N ASP A 354 12.94 -30.01 -17.77
CA ASP A 354 12.37 -31.24 -18.34
C ASP A 354 10.92 -31.05 -18.85
N TYR A 355 10.20 -30.13 -18.24
CA TYR A 355 8.86 -29.74 -18.67
C TYR A 355 8.85 -28.77 -19.87
N GLY A 356 10.04 -28.37 -20.33
CA GLY A 356 10.28 -27.62 -21.56
C GLY A 356 10.62 -26.13 -21.38
N TYR A 357 10.62 -25.61 -20.15
CA TYR A 357 10.98 -24.22 -19.88
C TYR A 357 12.48 -23.98 -20.04
N SER A 358 12.85 -22.75 -20.40
CA SER A 358 14.25 -22.35 -20.51
C SER A 358 14.80 -21.91 -19.17
N VAL A 359 16.10 -22.14 -18.96
CA VAL A 359 16.87 -21.60 -17.83
C VAL A 359 18.01 -20.73 -18.34
N ILE A 360 18.27 -19.61 -17.67
CA ILE A 360 19.43 -18.75 -17.92
C ILE A 360 20.18 -18.48 -16.59
N PRO A 361 21.48 -18.10 -16.62
CA PRO A 361 22.20 -17.73 -15.40
C PRO A 361 21.58 -16.53 -14.67
N GLY A 362 21.82 -16.44 -13.36
CA GLY A 362 21.41 -15.32 -12.50
C GLY A 362 22.02 -13.97 -12.89
N GLN A 363 21.51 -12.89 -12.29
CA GLN A 363 22.03 -11.53 -12.50
C GLN A 363 23.38 -11.31 -11.79
N SER A 364 23.64 -12.10 -10.75
CA SER A 364 24.88 -12.17 -9.98
C SER A 364 25.97 -13.01 -10.67
N ASP A 365 25.59 -13.92 -11.58
CA ASP A 365 26.50 -14.85 -12.26
C ASP A 365 27.31 -14.14 -13.35
N LYS A 366 28.50 -13.67 -12.97
CA LYS A 366 29.43 -12.91 -13.81
C LYS A 366 30.82 -13.55 -13.83
N ASP A 367 31.56 -13.32 -14.91
CA ASP A 367 32.98 -13.66 -14.97
C ASP A 367 33.85 -12.66 -14.18
N ASP A 368 35.16 -12.92 -14.11
CA ASP A 368 36.12 -12.08 -13.38
C ASP A 368 36.21 -10.64 -13.91
N LYS A 369 35.65 -10.36 -15.09
CA LYS A 369 35.57 -9.02 -15.70
C LYS A 369 34.22 -8.34 -15.45
N GLY A 370 33.32 -8.98 -14.72
CA GLY A 370 31.97 -8.48 -14.45
C GLY A 370 30.98 -8.69 -15.61
N THR A 371 31.32 -9.50 -16.62
CA THR A 371 30.44 -9.82 -17.76
C THR A 371 29.51 -10.96 -17.40
N LEU A 372 28.23 -10.85 -17.75
CA LEU A 372 27.25 -11.89 -17.44
C LEU A 372 27.58 -13.21 -18.14
N LEU A 373 27.52 -14.30 -17.37
CA LEU A 373 27.60 -15.66 -17.92
C LEU A 373 26.34 -15.95 -18.73
N ASN A 374 26.45 -16.59 -19.90
CA ASN A 374 25.31 -16.91 -20.77
C ASN A 374 24.99 -18.40 -20.84
N ASN A 375 25.92 -19.27 -20.46
CA ASN A 375 25.68 -20.71 -20.40
C ASN A 375 25.17 -21.10 -18.98
N PRO A 376 23.91 -21.51 -18.80
CA PRO A 376 23.37 -21.94 -17.49
C PRO A 376 24.12 -23.14 -16.88
N PHE A 377 24.84 -23.92 -17.68
CA PHE A 377 25.56 -25.10 -17.21
C PHE A 377 27.03 -24.83 -16.85
N ASP A 378 27.53 -23.61 -17.05
CA ASP A 378 28.89 -23.20 -16.64
C ASP A 378 29.07 -23.40 -15.12
N GLU A 379 30.21 -23.94 -14.70
CA GLU A 379 30.50 -24.30 -13.31
C GLU A 379 30.41 -23.11 -12.35
N ARG A 380 30.65 -21.89 -12.83
CA ARG A 380 30.58 -20.64 -12.05
C ARG A 380 29.16 -20.15 -11.78
N VAL A 381 28.17 -20.67 -12.51
CA VAL A 381 26.76 -20.32 -12.31
C VAL A 381 26.29 -20.87 -10.97
N THR A 382 25.72 -20.01 -10.15
CA THR A 382 25.19 -20.34 -8.82
C THR A 382 23.67 -20.40 -8.79
N GLU A 383 23.01 -19.71 -9.72
CA GLU A 383 21.55 -19.59 -9.78
C GLU A 383 21.03 -19.80 -11.19
N TRP A 384 19.82 -20.36 -11.29
CA TRP A 384 19.06 -20.46 -12.53
C TRP A 384 17.82 -19.58 -12.48
N LEU A 385 17.65 -18.76 -13.50
CA LEU A 385 16.41 -18.05 -13.77
C LEU A 385 15.58 -18.89 -14.74
N VAL A 386 14.47 -19.45 -14.28
CA VAL A 386 13.51 -20.13 -15.14
C VAL A 386 12.66 -19.08 -15.86
N GLU A 387 12.63 -19.10 -17.19
CA GLU A 387 11.85 -18.18 -18.01
C GLU A 387 10.47 -18.76 -18.34
N ILE A 388 9.42 -18.13 -17.80
CA ILE A 388 8.03 -18.54 -17.98
C ILE A 388 7.32 -17.50 -18.86
N PRO A 389 6.87 -17.84 -20.09
CA PRO A 389 6.03 -16.95 -20.86
C PRO A 389 4.64 -16.85 -20.22
N VAL A 390 4.20 -15.64 -19.93
CA VAL A 390 2.92 -15.34 -19.28
C VAL A 390 2.09 -14.41 -20.17
N SER A 391 0.78 -14.64 -20.21
CA SER A 391 -0.19 -13.77 -20.86
C SER A 391 -1.40 -13.55 -19.94
N VAL A 392 -1.97 -12.35 -19.99
CA VAL A 392 -3.22 -12.03 -19.28
C VAL A 392 -4.40 -12.82 -19.87
N SER A 393 -5.40 -13.12 -19.06
CA SER A 393 -6.54 -13.95 -19.48
C SER A 393 -7.43 -13.33 -20.58
N TRP A 394 -7.31 -12.02 -20.78
CA TRP A 394 -8.05 -11.23 -21.76
C TRP A 394 -7.18 -10.77 -22.94
N SER A 395 -6.01 -11.40 -23.16
CA SER A 395 -5.07 -11.08 -24.24
C SER A 395 -5.60 -11.33 -25.66
N ASN A 396 -6.79 -11.92 -25.77
CA ASN A 396 -7.47 -12.23 -27.03
C ASN A 396 -8.64 -11.28 -27.33
N LEU A 397 -8.87 -10.26 -26.50
CA LEU A 397 -9.84 -9.22 -26.81
C LEU A 397 -9.47 -8.54 -28.14
N GLU A 398 -10.47 -8.28 -28.96
CA GLU A 398 -10.29 -7.53 -30.20
C GLU A 398 -9.87 -6.08 -29.88
N GLY A 399 -8.92 -5.54 -30.65
CA GLY A 399 -8.37 -4.19 -30.44
C GLY A 399 -7.28 -4.10 -29.37
N ILE A 400 -6.94 -5.21 -28.69
CA ILE A 400 -5.96 -5.21 -27.60
C ILE A 400 -4.53 -4.84 -28.06
N GLU A 401 -4.20 -5.07 -29.32
CA GLU A 401 -2.95 -4.67 -29.95
C GLU A 401 -2.72 -3.16 -29.95
N ASN A 402 -3.78 -2.36 -29.77
CA ASN A 402 -3.71 -0.90 -29.69
C ASN A 402 -3.54 -0.39 -28.24
N ILE A 403 -3.62 -1.28 -27.25
CA ILE A 403 -3.50 -0.93 -25.83
C ILE A 403 -2.05 -1.10 -25.37
N ASP A 404 -1.48 0.00 -24.90
CA ASP A 404 -0.17 -0.01 -24.25
C ASP A 404 -0.34 0.29 -22.76
N ILE A 405 -0.42 -0.77 -21.95
CA ILE A 405 -0.54 -0.69 -20.48
C ILE A 405 0.62 0.12 -19.87
N ASN A 406 1.78 0.16 -20.54
CA ASN A 406 2.92 0.93 -20.05
C ASN A 406 2.73 2.45 -20.17
N LYS A 407 1.68 2.90 -20.85
CA LYS A 407 1.30 4.32 -20.96
C LYS A 407 0.17 4.72 -20.03
N ILE A 408 -0.31 3.83 -19.15
CA ILE A 408 -1.24 4.21 -18.09
C ILE A 408 -0.56 5.25 -17.20
N SER A 409 -1.22 6.41 -17.05
CA SER A 409 -0.67 7.53 -16.28
C SER A 409 -0.80 7.30 -14.77
N ALA A 410 0.11 7.89 -14.01
CA ALA A 410 0.06 7.89 -12.55
C ALA A 410 -1.25 8.51 -12.02
N THR A 411 -1.80 9.51 -12.72
CA THR A 411 -3.08 10.14 -12.34
C THR A 411 -4.31 9.27 -12.63
N SER A 412 -4.23 8.36 -13.61
CA SER A 412 -5.26 7.32 -13.85
C SER A 412 -5.20 6.27 -12.74
N MET A 413 -3.98 5.84 -12.38
CA MET A 413 -3.77 4.91 -11.27
C MET A 413 -4.32 5.47 -9.96
N PHE A 414 -4.02 6.73 -9.65
CA PHE A 414 -4.54 7.40 -8.46
C PHE A 414 -6.06 7.51 -8.46
N ASP A 415 -6.68 7.85 -9.61
CA ASP A 415 -8.14 7.92 -9.73
C ASP A 415 -8.81 6.57 -9.45
N PHE A 416 -8.28 5.48 -10.03
CA PHE A 416 -8.82 4.14 -9.79
C PHE A 416 -8.59 3.66 -8.36
N TYR A 417 -7.40 3.92 -7.82
CA TYR A 417 -7.06 3.70 -6.42
C TYR A 417 -8.08 4.35 -5.48
N MET A 418 -8.39 5.64 -5.69
CA MET A 418 -9.35 6.36 -4.85
C MET A 418 -10.77 5.80 -5.00
N GLY A 419 -11.18 5.38 -6.20
CA GLY A 419 -12.46 4.68 -6.38
C GLY A 419 -12.58 3.40 -5.54
N VAL A 420 -11.49 2.63 -5.43
CA VAL A 420 -11.43 1.43 -4.56
C VAL A 420 -11.40 1.82 -3.08
N GLN A 421 -10.65 2.86 -2.72
CA GLN A 421 -10.58 3.37 -1.35
C GLN A 421 -11.94 3.87 -0.85
N GLU A 422 -12.69 4.58 -1.70
CA GLU A 422 -13.98 5.19 -1.37
C GLU A 422 -15.14 4.17 -1.33
N HIS A 423 -15.17 3.22 -2.28
CA HIS A 423 -16.37 2.38 -2.49
C HIS A 423 -16.26 0.96 -1.93
N TRP A 424 -15.05 0.44 -1.76
CA TRP A 424 -14.83 -0.89 -1.19
C TRP A 424 -14.27 -0.83 0.22
N THR A 425 -13.26 0.01 0.44
CA THR A 425 -12.35 -0.13 1.58
C THR A 425 -12.92 0.50 2.85
N THR A 426 -12.62 -0.11 4.00
CA THR A 426 -12.89 0.46 5.34
C THR A 426 -11.61 0.64 6.15
N HIS A 427 -10.54 -0.10 5.81
CA HIS A 427 -9.16 0.21 6.21
C HIS A 427 -8.46 1.08 5.15
N ASN A 428 -7.36 0.59 4.56
CA ASN A 428 -6.65 1.23 3.46
C ASN A 428 -6.51 0.30 2.25
N THR A 429 -6.42 0.88 1.07
CA THR A 429 -6.04 0.20 -0.16
C THR A 429 -4.53 0.33 -0.31
N SER A 430 -3.79 -0.77 -0.13
CA SER A 430 -2.35 -0.75 -0.41
C SER A 430 -2.13 -0.38 -1.88
N SER A 431 -1.26 0.59 -2.11
CA SER A 431 -1.01 1.12 -3.43
C SER A 431 0.48 1.39 -3.66
N THR A 432 0.92 1.06 -4.87
CA THR A 432 2.22 1.50 -5.39
C THR A 432 1.98 2.17 -6.73
N ILE A 433 2.17 3.49 -6.78
CA ILE A 433 2.00 4.26 -7.99
C ILE A 433 3.38 4.50 -8.59
N LEU A 434 3.60 3.95 -9.78
CA LEU A 434 4.78 4.23 -10.58
C LEU A 434 4.56 5.53 -11.35
N LEU A 435 5.53 6.43 -11.35
CA LEU A 435 5.44 7.72 -12.03
C LEU A 435 6.71 8.12 -12.77
N LYS A 436 6.55 8.86 -13.86
CA LYS A 436 7.64 9.56 -14.54
C LYS A 436 7.81 10.97 -13.98
N GLU A 437 8.91 11.62 -14.34
CA GLU A 437 9.24 12.97 -13.86
C GLU A 437 8.15 14.01 -14.24
N ASP A 438 7.62 13.94 -15.46
CA ASP A 438 6.56 14.82 -15.94
C ASP A 438 5.19 14.58 -15.26
N GLU A 439 5.04 13.44 -14.57
CA GLU A 439 3.82 13.08 -13.83
C GLU A 439 3.85 13.49 -12.36
N ILE A 440 5.00 13.94 -11.82
CA ILE A 440 5.17 14.32 -10.41
C ILE A 440 4.17 15.40 -10.00
N ILE A 441 4.18 16.54 -10.71
CA ILE A 441 3.33 17.69 -10.37
C ILE A 441 1.83 17.36 -10.56
N PRO A 442 1.38 16.78 -11.69
CA PRO A 442 -0.02 16.37 -11.84
C PRO A 442 -0.52 15.42 -10.75
N LEU A 443 0.28 14.41 -10.38
CA LEU A 443 -0.10 13.47 -9.33
C LEU A 443 -0.16 14.15 -7.96
N ALA A 444 0.84 14.96 -7.63
CA ALA A 444 0.88 15.65 -6.34
C ALA A 444 -0.29 16.64 -6.18
N THR A 445 -0.65 17.37 -7.25
CA THR A 445 -1.85 18.22 -7.25
C THR A 445 -3.11 17.42 -6.96
N LYS A 446 -3.30 16.27 -7.63
CA LYS A 446 -4.46 15.40 -7.36
C LYS A 446 -4.50 14.88 -5.91
N ILE A 447 -3.34 14.49 -5.36
CA ILE A 447 -3.25 14.07 -3.95
C ILE A 447 -3.63 15.22 -3.03
N PHE A 448 -3.12 16.42 -3.29
CA PHE A 448 -3.44 17.61 -2.51
C PHE A 448 -4.93 17.94 -2.56
N GLU A 449 -5.55 17.96 -3.74
CA GLU A 449 -6.99 18.17 -3.92
C GLU A 449 -7.82 17.11 -3.18
N ALA A 450 -7.45 15.83 -3.30
CA ALA A 450 -8.14 14.75 -2.59
C ALA A 450 -8.07 14.90 -1.05
N ILE A 451 -6.94 15.39 -0.51
CA ILE A 451 -6.81 15.71 0.92
C ILE A 451 -7.70 16.89 1.30
N GLN A 452 -7.73 17.96 0.50
CA GLN A 452 -8.57 19.14 0.79
C GLN A 452 -10.06 18.82 0.74
N GLU A 453 -10.46 17.93 -0.17
CA GLU A 453 -11.86 17.51 -0.36
C GLU A 453 -12.28 16.35 0.55
N ASP A 454 -11.39 15.88 1.45
CA ASP A 454 -11.62 14.75 2.37
C ASP A 454 -12.13 13.49 1.65
N LYS A 455 -11.56 13.18 0.49
CA LYS A 455 -11.95 12.02 -0.36
C LYS A 455 -11.65 10.67 0.27
N GLY A 456 -10.95 10.64 1.40
CA GLY A 456 -10.65 9.43 2.14
C GLY A 456 -9.18 9.31 2.51
N TYR A 457 -8.88 8.24 3.24
CA TYR A 457 -7.54 7.96 3.73
C TYR A 457 -6.61 7.57 2.57
N ILE A 458 -5.45 8.24 2.49
CA ILE A 458 -4.43 7.95 1.47
C ILE A 458 -3.18 7.39 2.14
N SER A 459 -2.79 6.17 1.76
CA SER A 459 -1.47 5.63 2.06
C SER A 459 -0.95 4.85 0.85
N SER A 460 0.04 5.44 0.19
CA SER A 460 0.58 5.00 -1.09
C SER A 460 2.10 5.09 -1.11
N ALA A 461 2.74 4.10 -1.72
CA ALA A 461 4.14 4.19 -2.10
C ALA A 461 4.24 4.81 -3.50
N LEU A 462 4.98 5.92 -3.61
CA LEU A 462 5.27 6.56 -4.89
C LEU A 462 6.67 6.13 -5.31
N LEU A 463 6.78 5.43 -6.44
CA LEU A 463 8.06 4.96 -6.96
C LEU A 463 8.28 5.52 -8.35
N ALA A 464 9.53 5.90 -8.64
CA ALA A 464 9.88 6.30 -9.99
C ALA A 464 9.79 5.10 -10.94
N ARG A 465 9.16 5.33 -12.09
CA ARG A 465 9.13 4.38 -13.18
C ARG A 465 10.44 4.46 -13.93
N PHE A 466 11.30 3.48 -13.74
CA PHE A 466 12.57 3.40 -14.46
C PHE A 466 12.47 2.41 -15.62
N ASP A 467 12.89 2.84 -16.80
CA ASP A 467 13.35 1.92 -17.84
C ASP A 467 14.74 1.44 -17.42
N ALA A 468 14.75 0.46 -16.52
CA ALA A 468 15.98 -0.13 -16.03
C ALA A 468 16.74 -0.81 -17.19
N PRO A 469 17.97 -0.38 -17.54
CA PRO A 469 18.78 -1.05 -18.55
C PRO A 469 19.40 -2.36 -18.00
N PHE A 470 18.86 -2.89 -16.90
CA PHE A 470 19.38 -4.09 -16.28
C PHE A 470 18.96 -5.30 -17.12
N PRO A 471 19.90 -6.14 -17.55
CA PRO A 471 19.56 -7.41 -18.18
C PRO A 471 18.82 -8.31 -17.17
N ARG A 472 18.05 -9.29 -17.68
CA ARG A 472 17.40 -10.35 -16.89
C ARG A 472 16.46 -9.86 -15.79
N LEU A 473 15.72 -8.78 -16.05
CA LEU A 473 14.68 -8.32 -15.13
C LEU A 473 13.69 -9.46 -14.80
N PRO A 474 13.12 -9.48 -13.58
CA PRO A 474 12.13 -10.47 -13.18
C PRO A 474 10.91 -10.52 -14.11
N PHE A 475 10.59 -9.39 -14.74
CA PHE A 475 9.54 -9.26 -15.74
C PHE A 475 10.10 -8.55 -16.98
N GLU A 476 9.77 -9.08 -18.17
CA GLU A 476 10.17 -8.49 -19.45
C GLU A 476 8.99 -8.54 -20.43
N ASN A 477 8.56 -7.37 -20.93
CA ASN A 477 7.49 -7.31 -21.93
C ASN A 477 7.91 -7.99 -23.24
N ILE A 478 7.00 -8.74 -23.84
CA ILE A 478 7.23 -9.42 -25.12
C ILE A 478 6.06 -9.22 -26.07
N SER A 479 6.30 -9.36 -27.38
CA SER A 479 5.22 -9.37 -28.36
C SER A 479 4.37 -10.65 -28.25
N LYS A 480 3.14 -10.59 -28.76
CA LYS A 480 2.25 -11.76 -28.88
C LYS A 480 2.91 -12.90 -29.66
N ASP A 481 3.65 -12.57 -30.72
CA ASP A 481 4.40 -13.56 -31.52
C ASP A 481 5.52 -14.23 -30.73
N LYS A 482 6.30 -13.46 -29.95
CA LYS A 482 7.35 -14.02 -29.09
C LYS A 482 6.74 -14.90 -27.99
N TYR A 483 5.62 -14.49 -27.39
CA TYR A 483 4.87 -15.33 -26.44
C TYR A 483 4.42 -16.66 -27.06
N ASN A 484 3.76 -16.60 -28.22
CA ASN A 484 3.29 -17.79 -28.93
C ASN A 484 4.44 -18.71 -29.33
N LYS A 485 5.55 -18.15 -29.81
CA LYS A 485 6.77 -18.89 -30.13
C LYS A 485 7.32 -19.59 -28.89
N MET A 486 7.53 -18.87 -27.79
CA MET A 486 8.05 -19.45 -26.54
C MET A 486 7.13 -20.56 -26.01
N LYS A 487 5.82 -20.37 -26.05
CA LYS A 487 4.86 -21.39 -25.62
C LYS A 487 4.96 -22.65 -26.48
N SER A 488 5.04 -22.50 -27.81
CA SER A 488 5.21 -23.62 -28.74
C SER A 488 6.54 -24.35 -28.50
N GLU A 489 7.62 -23.60 -28.25
CA GLU A 489 8.92 -24.20 -27.93
C GLU A 489 8.90 -24.99 -26.61
N VAL A 490 8.19 -24.50 -25.58
CA VAL A 490 7.99 -25.24 -24.33
C VAL A 490 7.27 -26.56 -24.61
N GLU A 491 6.20 -26.54 -25.39
CA GLU A 491 5.45 -27.75 -25.77
C GLU A 491 6.30 -28.73 -26.59
N GLN A 492 7.17 -28.24 -27.49
CA GLN A 492 8.08 -29.06 -28.27
C GLN A 492 9.18 -29.71 -27.44
N ARG A 493 9.72 -28.99 -26.45
CA ARG A 493 10.77 -29.49 -25.54
C ARG A 493 10.21 -30.40 -24.45
N ARG A 494 8.93 -30.27 -24.11
CA ARG A 494 8.30 -31.02 -23.03
C ARG A 494 8.38 -32.52 -23.26
N ASN A 495 8.90 -33.23 -22.27
CA ASN A 495 8.80 -34.68 -22.25
C ASN A 495 7.38 -35.12 -21.85
N ASN A 496 6.55 -35.50 -22.84
CA ASN A 496 5.13 -35.82 -22.66
C ASN A 496 4.81 -37.06 -21.80
N LYS A 497 5.81 -37.67 -21.13
CA LYS A 497 5.65 -38.88 -20.34
C LYS A 497 5.37 -38.64 -18.85
N LYS A 498 5.57 -37.43 -18.35
CA LYS A 498 5.39 -37.09 -16.93
C LYS A 498 4.67 -35.74 -16.77
N THR A 499 3.77 -35.66 -15.81
CA THR A 499 3.21 -34.42 -15.29
C THR A 499 4.30 -33.59 -14.59
N PHE A 500 4.07 -32.29 -14.42
CA PHE A 500 5.01 -31.43 -13.70
C PHE A 500 5.23 -31.91 -12.25
N GLN A 501 4.17 -32.36 -11.58
CA GLN A 501 4.27 -32.90 -10.22
C GLN A 501 5.15 -34.16 -10.17
N GLU A 502 5.03 -35.07 -11.14
CA GLU A 502 5.87 -36.27 -11.22
C GLU A 502 7.35 -35.92 -11.49
N LEU A 503 7.63 -34.88 -12.28
CA LEU A 503 9.00 -34.39 -12.48
C LEU A 503 9.58 -33.80 -11.20
N VAL A 504 8.81 -32.97 -10.48
CA VAL A 504 9.25 -32.40 -9.20
C VAL A 504 9.55 -33.51 -8.19
N ASN A 505 8.64 -34.47 -8.02
CA ASN A 505 8.84 -35.60 -7.11
C ASN A 505 10.09 -36.42 -7.49
N TYR A 506 10.25 -36.72 -8.78
CA TYR A 506 11.43 -37.42 -9.29
C TYR A 506 12.73 -36.71 -8.92
N TYR A 507 12.81 -35.38 -9.08
CA TYR A 507 14.02 -34.66 -8.71
C TYR A 507 14.20 -34.49 -7.21
N ILE A 508 13.13 -34.34 -6.41
CA ILE A 508 13.24 -34.29 -4.95
C ILE A 508 13.80 -35.60 -4.40
N GLU A 509 13.31 -36.74 -4.89
CA GLU A 509 13.77 -38.07 -4.46
C GLU A 509 15.22 -38.38 -4.87
N ASN A 510 15.69 -37.76 -5.97
CA ASN A 510 17.00 -38.03 -6.56
C ASN A 510 18.01 -36.87 -6.38
N THR A 511 17.70 -35.86 -5.56
CA THR A 511 18.64 -34.78 -5.23
C THR A 511 19.08 -34.94 -3.79
N GLU A 512 20.38 -35.07 -3.55
CA GLU A 512 20.93 -34.98 -2.19
C GLU A 512 20.62 -33.59 -1.63
N THR A 513 19.85 -33.55 -0.53
CA THR A 513 19.48 -32.31 0.14
C THR A 513 20.71 -31.67 0.78
N ILE A 514 21.26 -30.66 0.12
CA ILE A 514 22.17 -29.71 0.78
C ILE A 514 21.27 -28.72 1.53
N PRO A 515 21.38 -28.59 2.86
CA PRO A 515 20.53 -27.68 3.62
C PRO A 515 20.69 -26.24 3.10
N ASP A 516 19.59 -25.58 2.78
CA ASP A 516 19.57 -24.13 2.53
C ASP A 516 19.72 -23.40 3.87
N SER A 517 20.76 -22.56 3.97
CA SER A 517 21.01 -21.69 5.14
C SER A 517 19.97 -20.57 5.28
N ALA A 518 19.02 -20.42 4.34
CA ALA A 518 17.95 -19.42 4.40
C ALA A 518 16.82 -19.80 5.37
N CYS A 519 16.74 -21.07 5.79
CA CYS A 519 15.71 -21.58 6.70
C CYS A 519 16.21 -21.90 8.12
N GLU A 520 17.40 -21.44 8.52
CA GLU A 520 17.89 -21.62 9.90
C GLU A 520 17.06 -20.87 10.96
N GLY A 521 16.12 -20.01 10.55
CA GLY A 521 15.26 -19.23 11.46
C GLY A 521 13.87 -19.80 11.76
N MET A 522 13.38 -20.82 11.03
CA MET A 522 12.04 -21.37 11.26
C MET A 522 11.99 -22.88 11.08
N SER A 523 12.38 -23.61 12.11
CA SER A 523 11.87 -24.96 12.31
C SER A 523 10.34 -24.87 12.45
N CYS A 524 9.61 -25.22 11.39
CA CYS A 524 8.18 -25.47 11.48
C CYS A 524 7.99 -26.74 12.32
N ILE A 525 7.85 -26.58 13.64
CA ILE A 525 7.48 -27.67 14.54
C ILE A 525 5.97 -27.83 14.40
N LEU A 526 5.54 -28.70 13.47
CA LEU A 526 4.25 -29.35 13.61
C LEU A 526 4.35 -30.28 14.83
N LYS A 527 3.76 -29.85 15.95
CA LYS A 527 3.39 -30.70 17.07
C LYS A 527 1.90 -30.63 17.28
#